data_AF-A0A821WNN8-F1
#
_entry.id   AF-A0A821WNN8-F1
#
_cell.length_a   1.000
_cell.length_b   1.000
_cell.length_c   1.000
_cell.angle_alpha   90.00
_cell.angle_beta   90.00
_cell.angle_gamma   90.00
#
_symmetry.space_group_name_H-M   'P 1'
#
loop_
_entity.id
_entity.type
_entity.pdbx_description
1 polymer ?
#
loop_
_entity_poly.entity_id
_entity_poly.type
_entity_poly.pdbx_seq_one_letter_code
_entity_poly.pdbx_strand_id
1 'polypeptide(L)'
;MEKVIKIELPDAAARSAIFDIHTKALIRNAALNEDVDINHVIRRTEGMTGAHMEQIVRLAVQAATRRDILNRDKFDITEEEAEALE
;
A
#
# COMPACT_ATOMS: atom_id res chain seq x y z
N MET A 1 13.56 27.89 30.50
CA MET A 1 13.19 28.11 29.09
C MET A 1 12.99 26.77 28.43
N GLU A 2 11.79 26.48 27.94
CA GLU A 2 11.54 25.29 27.13
C GLU A 2 12.14 25.48 25.73
N LYS A 3 12.81 24.44 25.22
CA LYS A 3 13.31 24.43 23.84
C LYS A 3 12.19 23.91 22.93
N VAL A 4 11.76 24.72 21.98
CA VAL A 4 10.81 24.30 20.93
C VAL A 4 11.59 24.01 19.67
N ILE A 5 11.44 22.81 19.12
CA ILE A 5 12.04 22.41 17.85
C ILE A 5 10.93 22.33 16.81
N LYS A 6 11.09 23.06 15.70
CA LYS A 6 10.18 23.01 14.57
C LYS A 6 10.56 21.85 13.65
N ILE A 7 9.59 21.00 13.33
CA ILE A 7 9.74 19.93 12.33
C ILE A 7 9.04 20.39 11.05
N GLU A 8 9.75 20.33 9.93
CA GLU A 8 9.22 20.65 8.62
C GLU A 8 8.65 19.41 7.93
N LEU A 9 7.89 19.63 6.85
CA LEU A 9 7.37 18.54 6.04
C LEU A 9 8.53 17.82 5.32
N PRO A 10 8.40 16.51 5.08
CA PRO A 10 9.45 15.74 4.42
C PRO A 10 9.65 16.20 2.98
N ASP A 11 10.91 16.43 2.63
CA ASP A 11 11.34 16.62 1.24
C ASP A 11 11.23 15.32 0.43
N ALA A 12 11.55 15.36 -0.86
CA ALA A 12 11.43 14.19 -1.73
C ALA A 12 12.29 12.99 -1.27
N ALA A 13 13.48 13.24 -0.73
CA ALA A 13 14.39 12.19 -0.26
C ALA A 13 13.87 11.56 1.03
N ALA A 14 13.37 12.37 1.96
CA ALA A 14 12.73 11.92 3.18
C ALA A 14 11.46 11.10 2.87
N ARG A 15 10.64 11.54 1.90
CA ARG A 15 9.48 10.74 1.44
C ARG A 15 9.91 9.40 0.88
N SER A 16 10.97 9.35 0.08
CA SER A 16 11.52 8.08 -0.42
C SER A 16 11.89 7.14 0.72
N ALA A 17 12.64 7.64 1.71
CA ALA A 17 13.05 6.84 2.87
C ALA A 17 11.86 6.33 3.70
N ILE A 18 10.81 7.14 3.86
CA ILE A 18 9.58 6.75 4.54
C ILE A 18 8.88 5.62 3.78
N PHE A 19 8.70 5.77 2.46
CA PHE A 19 8.12 4.72 1.64
C PHE A 19 8.95 3.43 1.66
N ASP A 20 10.28 3.53 1.62
CA ASP A 20 11.17 2.38 1.71
C ASP A 20 10.95 1.60 3.01
N ILE A 21 10.86 2.29 4.16
CA ILE A 21 10.60 1.64 5.46
C ILE A 21 9.27 0.88 5.44
N HIS A 22 8.20 1.49 4.92
CA HIS A 22 6.86 0.89 4.92
C HIS A 22 6.68 -0.20 3.86
N THR A 23 7.42 -0.16 2.76
CA THR A 23 7.34 -1.15 1.67
C THR A 23 8.34 -2.31 1.82
N LYS A 24 9.43 -2.13 2.59
CA LYS A 24 10.46 -3.17 2.79
C LYS A 24 9.92 -4.50 3.33
N ALA A 25 8.88 -4.47 4.17
CA ALA A 25 8.24 -5.70 4.63
C ALA A 25 7.45 -6.40 3.51
N LEU A 26 6.78 -5.64 2.66
CA LEU A 26 6.00 -6.15 1.52
C LEU A 26 6.92 -6.80 0.48
N ILE A 27 8.04 -6.15 0.17
CA ILE A 27 9.05 -6.68 -0.77
C ILE A 27 9.64 -7.99 -0.23
N ARG A 28 10.00 -8.05 1.06
CA ARG A 28 10.54 -9.26 1.69
C ARG A 28 9.58 -10.44 1.69
N ASN A 29 8.28 -10.17 1.76
CA ASN A 29 7.24 -11.20 1.77
C ASN A 29 6.69 -11.49 0.36
N ALA A 30 7.32 -10.98 -0.70
CA ALA A 30 6.84 -11.07 -2.09
C ALA A 30 5.38 -10.61 -2.29
N ALA A 31 4.92 -9.68 -1.46
CA ALA A 31 3.57 -9.11 -1.50
C ALA A 31 3.48 -7.84 -2.37
N LEU A 32 4.61 -7.37 -2.90
CA LEU A 32 4.69 -6.27 -3.85
C LEU A 32 5.21 -6.81 -5.19
N ASN A 33 4.43 -6.60 -6.25
CA ASN A 33 4.82 -7.00 -7.61
C ASN A 33 5.90 -6.04 -8.16
N GLU A 34 6.79 -6.55 -9.02
CA GLU A 34 7.83 -5.78 -9.72
C GLU A 34 7.28 -4.66 -10.62
N ASP A 35 6.04 -4.78 -11.07
CA ASP A 35 5.35 -3.78 -11.90
C ASP A 35 4.97 -2.49 -11.11
N VAL A 36 5.16 -2.47 -9.78
CA VAL A 36 4.76 -1.34 -8.94
C VAL A 36 5.84 -0.27 -8.87
N ASP A 37 5.61 0.87 -9.53
CA ASP A 37 6.49 2.05 -9.45
C ASP A 37 6.23 2.88 -8.18
N ILE A 38 7.00 2.63 -7.11
CA ILE A 38 6.96 3.42 -5.87
C ILE A 38 7.38 4.88 -6.12
N ASN A 39 8.30 5.13 -7.05
CA ASN A 39 8.76 6.50 -7.35
C ASN A 39 7.63 7.36 -7.92
N HIS A 40 6.70 6.77 -8.67
CA HIS A 40 5.49 7.45 -9.11
C HIS A 40 4.65 7.96 -7.94
N VAL A 41 4.51 7.16 -6.89
CA VAL A 41 3.75 7.52 -5.69
C VAL A 41 4.48 8.62 -4.90
N ILE A 42 5.79 8.52 -4.74
CA ILE A 42 6.62 9.54 -4.05
C ILE A 42 6.46 10.93 -4.70
N ARG A 43 6.41 10.99 -6.04
CA ARG A 43 6.21 12.25 -6.78
C ARG A 43 4.84 12.89 -6.53
N ARG A 44 3.82 12.11 -6.17
CA ARG A 44 2.43 12.57 -5.98
C ARG A 44 2.07 12.87 -4.52
N THR A 45 3.02 12.73 -3.59
CA THR A 45 2.80 12.85 -2.15
C THR A 45 3.48 14.09 -1.55
N GLU A 46 3.70 15.12 -2.39
CA GLU A 46 4.21 16.40 -1.93
C GLU A 46 3.28 17.05 -0.90
N GLY A 47 3.86 17.65 0.14
CA GLY A 47 3.12 18.25 1.25
C GLY A 47 2.50 17.25 2.24
N MET A 48 2.69 15.94 2.05
CA MET A 48 2.17 14.93 2.96
C MET A 48 3.11 14.66 4.14
N THR A 49 2.54 14.30 5.29
CA THR A 49 3.28 13.89 6.49
C THR A 49 3.62 12.39 6.43
N GLY A 50 4.51 11.95 7.33
CA GLY A 50 4.83 10.52 7.52
C GLY A 50 3.59 9.65 7.71
N ALA A 51 2.64 10.10 8.52
CA ALA A 51 1.40 9.37 8.80
C ALA A 51 0.54 9.18 7.55
N HIS A 52 0.46 10.17 6.66
CA HIS A 52 -0.29 10.03 5.40
C HIS A 52 0.35 8.97 4.49
N MET A 53 1.68 8.95 4.39
CA MET A 53 2.40 7.97 3.56
C MET A 53 2.25 6.54 4.11
N GLU A 54 2.32 6.36 5.42
CA GLU A 54 2.01 5.08 6.07
C GLU A 54 0.58 4.62 5.74
N GLN A 55 -0.40 5.51 5.86
CA GLN A 55 -1.79 5.18 5.59
C GLN A 55 -2.04 4.77 4.13
N ILE A 56 -1.35 5.40 3.18
CA ILE A 56 -1.42 5.00 1.76
C ILE A 56 -1.01 3.54 1.61
N VAL A 57 0.13 3.14 2.19
CA VAL A 57 0.63 1.76 2.09
C VAL A 57 -0.34 0.79 2.78
N ARG A 58 -0.82 1.14 3.98
CA ARG A 58 -1.76 0.31 4.74
C ARG A 58 -3.07 0.08 3.99
N LEU A 59 -3.66 1.12 3.43
CA LEU A 59 -4.91 1.02 2.67
C LEU A 59 -4.71 0.24 1.37
N ALA A 60 -3.57 0.40 0.70
CA ALA A 60 -3.24 -0.36 -0.50
C ALA A 60 -3.18 -1.87 -0.19
N VAL A 61 -2.53 -2.27 0.90
CA VAL A 61 -2.49 -3.67 1.35
C VAL A 61 -3.90 -4.18 1.67
N GLN A 62 -4.69 -3.44 2.46
CA GLN A 62 -6.06 -3.85 2.78
C GLN A 62 -6.94 -4.01 1.54
N ALA A 63 -6.80 -3.12 0.57
CA ALA A 63 -7.52 -3.19 -0.69
C ALA A 63 -7.08 -4.40 -1.52
N ALA A 64 -5.77 -4.68 -1.60
CA ALA A 64 -5.24 -5.85 -2.28
C ALA A 64 -5.71 -7.15 -1.63
N THR A 65 -5.58 -7.29 -0.31
CA THR A 65 -6.07 -8.47 0.44
C THR A 65 -7.56 -8.70 0.24
N ARG A 66 -8.38 -7.63 0.24
CA ARG A 66 -9.81 -7.74 -0.03
C ARG A 66 -10.08 -8.28 -1.45
N ARG A 67 -9.35 -7.79 -2.46
CA ARG A 67 -9.50 -8.28 -3.84
C ARG A 67 -9.08 -9.74 -3.96
N ASP A 68 -7.98 -10.14 -3.30
CA ASP A 68 -7.51 -11.53 -3.34
C ASP A 68 -8.52 -12.51 -2.74
N ILE A 69 -9.13 -12.15 -1.60
CA ILE A 69 -10.19 -12.96 -0.98
C ILE A 69 -11.39 -13.09 -1.93
N LEU A 70 -11.89 -11.96 -2.44
CA LEU A 70 -13.05 -11.95 -3.35
C LEU A 70 -12.78 -12.69 -4.67
N ASN A 71 -11.54 -12.69 -5.14
CA ASN A 71 -11.18 -13.42 -6.34
C ASN A 71 -11.10 -14.93 -6.07
N ARG A 72 -10.58 -15.36 -4.91
CA ARG A 72 -10.57 -16.78 -4.52
C ARG A 72 -11.98 -17.36 -4.42
N ASP A 73 -12.90 -16.65 -3.78
CA ASP A 73 -14.28 -17.10 -3.60
C ASP A 73 -15.02 -17.28 -4.95
N LYS A 74 -14.61 -16.59 -6.02
CA LYS A 74 -15.19 -16.74 -7.36
C LYS A 74 -14.74 -17.99 -8.11
N PHE A 75 -13.64 -18.63 -7.69
CA PHE A 75 -13.15 -19.86 -8.30
C PHE A 75 -13.63 -21.13 -7.57
N ASP A 76 -14.18 -21.01 -6.36
CA ASP A 76 -14.77 -22.12 -5.61
C ASP A 76 -16.24 -22.39 -5.95
N ILE A 77 -16.85 -21.59 -6.83
CA ILE A 77 -18.10 -21.95 -7.50
C ILE A 77 -17.72 -22.96 -8.58
N THR A 78 -17.88 -24.25 -8.28
CA THR A 78 -17.71 -25.31 -9.28
C THR A 78 -18.74 -25.09 -10.39
N GLU A 79 -18.40 -25.43 -11.64
CA GLU A 79 -19.33 -25.34 -12.77
C GLU A 79 -20.68 -26.05 -12.48
N GLU A 80 -20.69 -27.03 -11.57
CA GLU A 80 -21.91 -27.69 -11.03
C GLU A 80 -22.87 -26.75 -10.30
N GLU A 81 -22.39 -25.76 -9.53
CA GLU A 81 -23.27 -24.81 -8.82
C GLU A 81 -23.79 -23.69 -9.73
N ALA A 82 -23.09 -23.40 -10.82
CA ALA A 82 -23.53 -22.46 -11.84
C ALA A 82 -24.67 -23.03 -12.71
N GLU A 83 -24.63 -24.33 -13.02
CA GLU A 83 -25.72 -25.03 -13.74
C GLU A 83 -26.98 -25.24 -12.87
N ALA A 84 -26.87 -25.21 -11.53
CA ALA A 84 -28.02 -25.34 -10.63
C ALA A 84 -28.89 -24.06 -10.50
N LEU A 85 -28.50 -22.97 -11.17
CA LEU A 85 -29.16 -21.66 -11.16
C LEU A 85 -29.78 -21.27 -12.52
N GLU A 86 -29.78 -22.16 -13.50
CA GLU A 86 -30.64 -22.10 -14.70
C GLU A 86 -31.84 -23.06 -14.59
#